data_AF-A0A438EDP0-F1
#
_entry.id   AF-A0A438EDP0-F1
#
_cell.length_a   1.000
_cell.length_b   1.000
_cell.length_c   1.000
_cell.angle_alpha   90.00
_cell.angle_beta   90.00
_cell.angle_gamma   90.00
#
_symmetry.space_group_name_H-M   'P 1'
#
loop_
_entity.id
_entity.type
_entity.pdbx_description
1 polymer ?
#
loop_
_entity_poly.entity_id
_entity_poly.type
_entity_poly.pdbx_seq_one_letter_code
_entity_poly.pdbx_strand_id
1 'polypeptide(L)'
;MAGNNSGEGFVKDLITAPSGFVADGESNTSQRLCSVLLNEFNYLPWSRAVTIALGGRSKLGFINGKEKAPVFYSPEYEIWLSKD
;
A
#
# COMPACT_ATOMS: atom_id res chain seq x y z
N MET A 1 37.25 -33.92 25.88
CA MET A 1 37.01 -32.87 26.89
C MET A 1 36.31 -31.69 26.24
N ALA A 2 35.46 -31.01 27.02
CA ALA A 2 34.52 -29.94 26.66
C ALA A 2 35.16 -28.54 26.46
N GLY A 3 34.35 -27.55 26.03
CA GLY A 3 34.61 -26.10 26.16
C GLY A 3 34.64 -25.33 24.83
N ASN A 4 33.56 -24.84 24.19
CA ASN A 4 32.59 -23.77 24.50
C ASN A 4 32.98 -22.35 23.97
N ASN A 5 32.14 -21.85 23.06
CA ASN A 5 31.78 -20.48 22.62
C ASN A 5 32.51 -19.21 23.11
N SER A 6 32.68 -18.26 22.17
CA SER A 6 32.11 -16.89 22.13
C SER A 6 33.10 -16.01 21.33
N GLY A 7 32.77 -15.44 20.18
CA GLY A 7 31.83 -14.33 19.99
C GLY A 7 32.61 -13.16 19.35
N GLU A 8 31.93 -12.37 18.52
CA GLU A 8 32.34 -11.06 18.00
C GLU A 8 33.12 -11.00 16.67
N GLY A 9 32.48 -10.35 15.68
CA GLY A 9 33.12 -9.95 14.43
C GLY A 9 32.22 -9.73 13.22
N PHE A 10 30.89 -9.93 13.30
CA PHE A 10 29.95 -9.69 12.19
C PHE A 10 29.43 -8.25 12.17
N VAL A 11 30.31 -7.27 11.99
CA VAL A 11 29.91 -5.87 11.72
C VAL A 11 30.78 -5.26 10.62
N LYS A 12 30.67 -5.75 9.38
CA LYS A 12 31.30 -5.05 8.24
C LYS A 12 30.44 -4.79 7.01
N ASP A 13 29.20 -5.26 6.93
CA ASP A 13 28.36 -4.93 5.77
C ASP A 13 27.15 -4.09 6.18
N LEU A 14 27.43 -2.95 6.82
CA LEU A 14 26.50 -1.83 6.87
C LEU A 14 26.94 -0.83 5.79
N ILE A 15 26.01 -0.47 4.91
CA ILE A 15 26.10 0.40 3.72
C ILE A 15 26.12 -0.41 2.41
N THR A 16 24.94 -0.67 1.85
CA THR A 16 24.55 -0.21 0.49
C THR A 16 23.12 -0.63 0.16
N ALA A 17 22.35 0.38 -0.25
CA ALA A 17 20.98 0.41 -0.74
C ALA A 17 19.85 0.25 0.30
N PRO A 18 18.93 1.25 0.41
CA PRO A 18 17.65 0.97 1.02
C PRO A 18 16.98 -0.06 0.12
N SER A 19 16.68 -1.22 0.68
CA SER A 19 15.76 -2.18 0.09
C SER A 19 14.42 -1.48 -0.04
N GLY A 20 14.23 -0.74 -1.14
CA GLY A 20 12.92 -0.41 -1.64
C GLY A 20 12.17 -1.72 -1.70
N PHE A 21 10.97 -1.75 -1.13
CA PHE A 21 10.02 -2.83 -1.35
C PHE A 21 9.87 -3.02 -2.86
N VAL A 22 10.68 -3.90 -3.44
CA VAL A 22 10.35 -4.53 -4.70
C VAL A 22 9.30 -5.54 -4.29
N ALA A 23 8.04 -5.16 -4.49
CA ALA A 23 6.95 -6.11 -4.55
C ALA A 23 7.26 -7.01 -5.76
N ASP A 24 8.09 -8.03 -5.53
CA ASP A 24 8.28 -9.12 -6.47
C ASP A 24 7.07 -10.03 -6.32
N GLY A 25 6.24 -10.01 -7.35
CA GLY A 25 4.94 -10.65 -7.34
C GLY A 25 4.05 -9.91 -8.32
N GLU A 26 4.34 -10.08 -9.61
CA GLU A 26 3.49 -9.80 -10.79
C GLU A 26 2.25 -8.96 -10.47
N SER A 27 2.47 -7.72 -10.01
CA SER A 27 1.38 -6.86 -9.61
C SER A 27 0.78 -6.36 -10.91
N ASN A 28 -0.34 -6.93 -11.32
CA ASN A 28 -1.07 -6.52 -12.51
C ASN A 28 -1.07 -4.98 -12.57
N THR A 29 -0.42 -4.40 -13.59
CA THR A 29 -0.24 -2.96 -13.72
C THR A 29 -1.56 -2.19 -13.62
N SER A 30 -2.69 -2.84 -13.93
CA SER A 30 -4.05 -2.28 -13.78
C SER A 30 -4.44 -1.94 -12.33
N GLN A 31 -3.78 -2.52 -11.33
CA GLN A 31 -4.05 -2.23 -9.91
C GLN A 31 -3.11 -1.16 -9.31
N ARG A 32 -2.10 -0.69 -10.06
CA ARG A 32 -1.18 0.35 -9.56
C ARG A 32 -1.86 1.72 -9.57
N LEU A 33 -2.11 2.28 -8.38
CA LEU A 33 -2.66 3.63 -8.20
C LEU A 33 -1.67 4.75 -8.55
N CYS A 34 -0.37 4.46 -8.52
CA CYS A 34 0.68 5.39 -8.88
C CYS A 34 1.87 4.64 -9.52
N SER A 35 2.53 5.28 -10.49
CA SER A 35 3.74 4.77 -11.14
C SER A 35 5.02 5.19 -10.42
N VAL A 36 4.95 6.21 -9.54
CA VAL A 36 6.07 6.80 -8.79
C VAL A 36 5.76 6.72 -7.29
N LEU A 37 6.78 6.48 -6.47
CA LEU A 37 6.65 6.48 -5.00
C LEU A 37 6.24 7.86 -4.49
N LEU A 38 5.29 7.88 -3.56
CA LEU A 38 4.80 9.11 -2.96
C LEU A 38 5.77 9.64 -1.90
N ASN A 39 5.93 10.95 -1.86
CA ASN A 39 6.75 11.70 -0.92
C ASN A 39 6.06 13.02 -0.57
N GLU A 40 6.70 13.82 0.28
CA GLU A 40 6.17 15.10 0.77
C GLU A 40 5.88 16.14 -0.33
N PHE A 41 6.53 16.04 -1.49
CA PHE A 41 6.36 16.98 -2.60
C PHE A 41 5.28 16.55 -3.60
N ASN A 42 5.18 15.25 -3.89
CA ASN A 42 4.27 14.75 -4.93
C ASN A 42 2.92 14.27 -4.39
N TYR A 43 2.79 14.08 -3.07
CA TYR A 43 1.56 13.57 -2.45
C TYR A 43 0.37 14.54 -2.60
N LEU A 44 0.59 15.84 -2.38
CA LEU A 44 -0.51 16.80 -2.37
C LEU A 44 -1.16 16.96 -3.78
N PRO A 45 -0.39 17.11 -4.87
CA PRO A 45 -0.97 17.09 -6.22
C PRO A 45 -1.64 15.75 -6.57
N TRP A 46 -1.01 14.62 -6.21
CA TRP A 46 -1.55 13.28 -6.48
C TRP A 46 -2.89 13.05 -5.78
N SER A 47 -2.97 13.33 -4.47
CA SER A 47 -4.18 13.12 -3.66
C SER A 47 -5.34 14.00 -4.15
N ARG A 48 -5.05 15.22 -4.62
CA ARG A 48 -6.06 16.08 -5.26
C ARG A 48 -6.58 15.46 -6.56
N ALA A 49 -5.70 14.97 -7.43
CA ALA A 49 -6.10 14.33 -8.68
C ALA A 49 -6.96 13.08 -8.42
N VAL A 50 -6.56 12.23 -7.46
CA VAL A 50 -7.33 11.05 -7.04
C VAL A 50 -8.70 11.44 -6.49
N THR A 51 -8.75 12.47 -5.63
CA THR A 51 -10.01 12.98 -5.08
C THR A 51 -10.98 13.46 -6.17
N ILE A 52 -10.47 14.17 -7.19
CA ILE A 52 -11.28 14.65 -8.31
C ILE A 52 -11.78 13.49 -9.16
N ALA A 53 -10.89 12.56 -9.54
CA ALA A 53 -11.24 11.41 -10.36
C ALA A 53 -12.33 10.54 -9.71
N LEU A 54 -12.22 10.30 -8.40
CA LEU A 54 -13.19 9.53 -7.65
C LEU A 54 -14.45 10.31 -7.31
N GLY A 55 -14.32 11.62 -7.06
CA GLY A 55 -15.45 12.53 -6.89
C GLY A 55 -16.34 12.57 -8.12
N GLY A 56 -15.74 12.62 -9.32
CA GLY A 56 -16.46 12.56 -10.60
C GLY A 56 -17.20 11.24 -10.85
N ARG A 57 -16.84 10.16 -10.15
CA ARG A 57 -17.53 8.86 -10.22
C ARG A 57 -18.45 8.57 -9.04
N SER A 58 -18.71 9.56 -8.17
CA SER A 58 -19.46 9.36 -6.91
C SER A 58 -18.86 8.28 -5.98
N LYS A 59 -17.58 7.94 -6.15
CA LYS A 59 -16.89 6.90 -5.35
C LYS A 59 -16.12 7.45 -4.16
N LEU A 60 -16.05 8.78 -4.03
CA LEU A 60 -15.33 9.42 -2.93
C LEU A 60 -15.90 9.04 -1.55
N GLY A 61 -17.20 8.72 -1.49
CA GLY A 61 -17.89 8.25 -0.30
C GLY A 61 -17.29 6.98 0.33
N PHE A 62 -16.77 6.08 -0.50
CA PHE A 62 -16.13 4.82 -0.06
C PHE A 62 -14.77 5.06 0.61
N ILE A 63 -14.06 6.13 0.23
CA ILE A 63 -12.73 6.44 0.77
C ILE A 63 -12.81 7.34 2.00
N ASN A 64 -13.70 8.34 1.99
CA ASN A 64 -13.83 9.29 3.10
C ASN A 64 -14.70 8.77 4.25
N GLY A 65 -15.22 7.54 4.14
CA GLY A 65 -16.05 6.90 5.17
C GLY A 65 -17.49 7.39 5.25
N LYS A 66 -17.95 8.20 4.28
CA LYS A 66 -19.37 8.59 4.19
C LYS A 66 -20.26 7.42 3.79
N GLU A 67 -19.76 6.56 2.90
CA GLU A 67 -20.40 5.29 2.55
C GLU A 67 -19.77 4.21 3.44
N LYS A 68 -20.48 3.83 4.50
CA LYS A 68 -19.98 2.85 5.46
C LYS A 68 -19.95 1.45 4.82
N ALA A 69 -18.84 0.75 5.00
CA ALA A 69 -18.75 -0.65 4.63
C ALA A 69 -19.87 -1.45 5.33
N PRO A 70 -20.66 -2.26 4.59
CA PRO A 70 -21.65 -3.16 5.18
C PRO A 70 -21.00 -4.19 6.11
N VAL A 71 -21.81 -4.87 6.90
CA VAL A 71 -21.33 -5.98 7.74
C VAL A 71 -20.87 -7.12 6.83
N PHE A 72 -19.69 -7.70 7.10
CA PHE A 72 -19.07 -8.72 6.25
C PHE A 72 -20.00 -9.89 5.86
N TYR A 73 -20.89 -10.29 6.76
CA TYR A 73 -21.83 -11.40 6.53
C TYR A 73 -23.13 -10.99 5.81
N SER A 74 -23.26 -9.71 5.45
CA SER A 74 -24.45 -9.20 4.79
C SER A 74 -24.33 -9.40 3.28
N PRO A 75 -25.41 -9.79 2.57
CA PRO A 75 -25.40 -9.91 1.11
C PRO A 75 -24.99 -8.60 0.40
N GLU A 76 -25.19 -7.47 1.07
CA GLU A 76 -24.81 -6.14 0.59
C GLU A 76 -23.29 -5.93 0.59
N TYR A 77 -22.52 -6.72 1.35
CA TYR A 77 -21.06 -6.65 1.37
C TYR A 77 -20.46 -7.08 0.02
N GLU A 78 -20.97 -8.16 -0.57
CA GLU A 78 -20.55 -8.62 -1.90
C GLU A 78 -20.92 -7.60 -2.99
N ILE A 79 -22.09 -6.96 -2.85
CA ILE A 79 -22.54 -5.89 -3.76
C ILE A 79 -21.67 -4.64 -3.61
N TRP A 80 -21.25 -4.33 -2.38
CA TRP A 80 -20.37 -3.20 -2.07
C TRP A 80 -18.96 -3.41 -2.65
N LEU A 81 -18.44 -4.64 -2.57
CA LEU A 81 -17.17 -5.04 -3.18
C LEU A 81 -17.20 -5.01 -4.71
N SER A 82 -18.30 -5.46 -5.30
CA SER A 82 -18.45 -5.61 -6.77
C SER A 82 -18.86 -4.33 -7.49
N LYS A 83 -19.13 -3.23 -6.76
CA LYS A 83 -19.35 -1.90 -7.33
C LYS A 83 -18.03 -1.30 -7.85
N ASP A 84 -17.50 -1.85 -8.93
CA ASP A 84 -16.45 -1.26 -9.78
C ASP A 84 -17.00 -0.24 -10.79
#